data_AF-A0A955P9X7-F1
#
_entry.id   AF-A0A955P9X7-F1
#
_cell.length_a   1.000
_cell.length_b   1.000
_cell.length_c   1.000
_cell.angle_alpha   90.00
_cell.angle_beta   90.00
_cell.angle_gamma   90.00
#
_symmetry.space_group_name_H-M   'P 1'
#
loop_
_entity.id
_entity.type
_entity.pdbx_description
1 polymer ?
#
loop_
_entity_poly.entity_id
_entity_poly.type
_entity_poly.pdbx_seq_one_letter_code
_entity_poly.pdbx_strand_id
1 'polypeptide(L)'
;GREEPLPHLAALVCCSLFDIALHDAYGNLHSVPIYSTYNAGFMNEDLSAFLEPATGSEVSFQGRHPSDFLVSKPPSSLPAWHLVGGMDPVTQGDLTGEEPEDGHPVILGDWIERDGLQCLKIKLRGNDFEWDFNRLVEVGEVSIRKEVDWLSADFNCTVTEPEYVNQILDRLRDEYPRIHGMLLYVEQPFPYDLERNRIDVHSVSARKPLFMDESAHDWRLVRLGRELGWTGVALKTCKTQTGALLSLCWAKAHGMTLMVQDLTNPMLAQIPHVQLAAHADTICGVETNAMQFYPEASSPEAKVHPGLYRRSDGRVDLSTLGQTGFGYRVDEIKRVLPPPVCAFGEIG
;
A
#
# COMPACT_ATOMS: atom_id res chain seq x y z
N GLY A 1 -4.98 20.11 29.30
CA GLY A 1 -5.04 20.14 27.83
C GLY A 1 -6.38 19.58 27.43
N ARG A 2 -7.00 20.04 26.34
CA ARG A 2 -8.18 19.35 25.82
C ARG A 2 -7.75 17.93 25.46
N GLU A 3 -8.46 16.93 25.98
CA GLU A 3 -8.33 15.54 25.55
C GLU A 3 -8.82 15.49 24.10
N GLU A 4 -7.91 15.64 23.14
CA GLU A 4 -8.23 15.27 21.77
C GLU A 4 -8.43 13.75 21.74
N PRO A 5 -9.57 13.27 21.22
CA PRO A 5 -9.82 11.83 21.13
C PRO A 5 -8.76 11.18 20.25
N LEU A 6 -8.35 9.95 20.60
CA LEU A 6 -7.39 9.18 19.80
C LEU A 6 -7.87 9.13 18.33
N PRO A 7 -7.02 9.51 17.35
CA PRO A 7 -7.38 9.44 15.94
C PRO A 7 -7.81 8.01 15.56
N HIS A 8 -8.87 7.88 14.77
CA HIS A 8 -9.43 6.57 14.42
C HIS A 8 -8.40 5.66 13.73
N LEU A 9 -7.59 6.22 12.82
CA LEU A 9 -6.50 5.48 12.17
C LEU A 9 -5.45 4.96 13.17
N ALA A 10 -5.16 5.69 14.24
CA ALA A 10 -4.25 5.22 15.29
C ALA A 10 -4.85 4.03 16.05
N ALA A 11 -6.17 4.06 16.33
CA ALA A 11 -6.87 2.92 16.92
C ALA A 11 -6.82 1.69 16.00
N LEU A 12 -7.04 1.87 14.69
CA LEU A 12 -6.96 0.80 13.69
C LEU A 12 -5.56 0.17 13.63
N VAL A 13 -4.50 0.99 13.64
CA VAL A 13 -3.12 0.49 13.67
C VAL A 13 -2.87 -0.38 14.89
N CYS A 14 -3.30 0.05 16.08
CA CYS A 14 -3.20 -0.76 17.30
C CYS A 14 -3.99 -2.08 17.21
N CYS A 15 -5.19 -2.04 16.63
CA CYS A 15 -6.06 -3.22 16.50
C CYS A 15 -5.57 -4.20 15.41
N SER A 16 -4.87 -3.72 14.38
CA SER A 16 -4.49 -4.51 13.21
C SER A 16 -3.68 -5.75 13.55
N LEU A 17 -2.82 -5.70 14.58
CA LEU A 17 -2.02 -6.84 15.00
C LEU A 17 -2.87 -7.98 15.55
N PHE A 18 -3.94 -7.68 16.27
CA PHE A 18 -4.87 -8.69 16.79
C PHE A 18 -5.71 -9.29 15.66
N ASP A 19 -6.18 -8.46 14.74
CA ASP A 19 -6.90 -8.89 13.55
C ASP A 19 -6.06 -9.84 12.70
N ILE A 20 -4.83 -9.45 12.37
CA ILE A 20 -3.87 -10.30 11.63
C ILE A 20 -3.55 -11.59 12.39
N ALA A 21 -3.32 -11.53 13.70
CA ALA A 21 -3.04 -12.73 14.51
C ALA A 21 -4.22 -13.71 14.51
N LEU A 22 -5.46 -13.20 14.56
CA LEU A 22 -6.66 -14.03 14.49
C LEU A 22 -6.77 -14.74 13.14
N HIS A 23 -6.52 -14.02 12.05
CA HIS A 23 -6.44 -14.60 10.71
C HIS A 23 -5.38 -15.71 10.65
N ASP A 24 -4.16 -15.43 11.12
CA ASP A 24 -3.07 -16.43 11.14
C ASP A 24 -3.47 -17.69 11.92
N ALA A 25 -3.97 -17.51 13.14
CA ALA A 25 -4.39 -18.58 14.03
C ALA A 25 -5.47 -19.45 13.38
N TYR A 26 -6.40 -18.86 12.64
CA TYR A 26 -7.46 -19.60 11.96
C TYR A 26 -6.90 -20.49 10.83
N GLY A 27 -5.98 -19.98 10.02
CA GLY A 27 -5.30 -20.79 9.00
C GLY A 27 -4.46 -21.91 9.63
N ASN A 28 -3.76 -21.64 10.74
CA ASN A 28 -3.01 -22.64 11.48
C ASN A 28 -3.91 -23.73 12.10
N LEU A 29 -5.04 -23.35 12.70
CA LEU A 29 -6.04 -24.27 13.27
C LEU A 29 -6.50 -25.28 12.21
N HIS A 30 -6.73 -24.82 10.99
CA HIS A 30 -7.18 -25.67 9.88
C HIS A 30 -6.02 -26.28 9.08
N SER A 31 -4.77 -26.01 9.43
CA SER A 31 -3.57 -26.50 8.73
C SER A 31 -3.56 -26.17 7.23
N VAL A 32 -3.99 -24.95 6.89
CA VAL A 32 -4.05 -24.46 5.50
C VAL A 32 -3.56 -23.00 5.39
N PRO A 33 -3.14 -22.53 4.21
CA PRO A 33 -2.82 -21.12 4.02
C PRO A 33 -4.05 -20.26 4.29
N ILE A 34 -3.88 -19.11 4.95
CA ILE A 34 -5.00 -18.26 5.36
C ILE A 34 -5.88 -17.79 4.20
N TYR A 35 -5.29 -17.47 3.03
CA TYR A 35 -6.07 -17.08 1.86
C TYR A 35 -6.96 -18.20 1.30
N SER A 36 -6.71 -19.46 1.68
CA SER A 36 -7.57 -20.58 1.32
C SER A 36 -8.81 -20.71 2.21
N THR A 37 -8.92 -19.93 3.30
CA THR A 37 -10.08 -19.99 4.21
C THR A 37 -11.13 -18.91 3.90
N TYR A 38 -10.93 -18.04 2.91
CA TYR A 38 -11.87 -16.97 2.59
C TYR A 38 -12.99 -17.41 1.63
N ASN A 39 -13.64 -18.54 1.93
CA ASN A 39 -14.71 -19.14 1.14
C ASN A 39 -15.81 -19.78 2.01
N ALA A 40 -16.89 -20.23 1.36
CA ALA A 40 -18.08 -20.80 2.01
C ALA A 40 -17.83 -22.05 2.88
N GLY A 41 -16.71 -22.75 2.70
CA GLY A 41 -16.36 -23.91 3.51
C GLY A 41 -15.81 -23.55 4.90
N PHE A 42 -15.40 -22.30 5.09
CA PHE A 42 -14.75 -21.81 6.32
C PHE A 42 -15.45 -20.58 6.91
N MET A 43 -16.18 -19.81 6.10
CA MET A 43 -16.92 -18.63 6.55
C MET A 43 -18.39 -18.99 6.79
N ASN A 44 -18.94 -18.54 7.92
CA ASN A 44 -20.35 -18.79 8.30
C ASN A 44 -21.35 -17.93 7.51
N GLU A 45 -20.91 -16.77 7.04
CA GLU A 45 -21.73 -15.77 6.36
C GLU A 45 -21.08 -15.40 5.04
N ASP A 46 -21.91 -15.13 4.03
CA ASP A 46 -21.45 -14.56 2.76
C ASP A 46 -21.25 -13.03 2.88
N LEU A 47 -20.72 -12.41 1.82
CA LEU A 47 -20.39 -10.98 1.82
C LEU A 47 -21.61 -10.07 1.97
N SER A 48 -22.84 -10.55 1.72
CA SER A 48 -24.05 -9.74 1.90
C SER A 48 -24.36 -9.42 3.37
N ALA A 49 -23.80 -10.16 4.31
CA ALA A 49 -23.88 -9.84 5.74
C ALA A 49 -23.03 -8.61 6.13
N PHE A 50 -22.07 -8.21 5.30
CA PHE A 50 -21.09 -7.17 5.61
C PHE A 50 -21.10 -5.98 4.66
N LEU A 51 -21.51 -6.20 3.40
CA LEU A 51 -21.40 -5.24 2.30
C LEU A 51 -22.77 -4.93 1.68
N GLU A 52 -22.93 -3.67 1.27
CA GLU A 52 -24.04 -3.24 0.42
C GLU A 52 -23.51 -2.78 -0.94
N PRO A 53 -24.22 -3.09 -2.05
CA PRO A 53 -23.84 -2.57 -3.37
C PRO A 53 -24.01 -1.05 -3.45
N ALA A 54 -23.35 -0.42 -4.41
CA ALA A 54 -23.63 0.98 -4.74
C ALA A 54 -25.07 1.13 -5.24
N THR A 55 -25.72 2.24 -4.88
CA THR A 55 -27.10 2.53 -5.30
C THR A 55 -27.23 2.51 -6.83
N GLY A 56 -28.19 1.76 -7.35
CA GLY A 56 -28.44 1.65 -8.78
C GLY A 56 -27.42 0.79 -9.54
N SER A 57 -26.55 0.03 -8.85
CA SER A 57 -25.69 -0.97 -9.48
C SER A 57 -26.37 -2.34 -9.54
N GLU A 58 -25.97 -3.15 -10.53
CA GLU A 58 -26.41 -4.55 -10.69
C GLU A 58 -25.58 -5.53 -9.82
N VAL A 59 -24.72 -5.00 -8.94
CA VAL A 59 -23.84 -5.81 -8.08
C VAL A 59 -24.67 -6.50 -6.99
N SER A 60 -24.39 -7.79 -6.76
CA SER A 60 -24.91 -8.54 -5.62
C SER A 60 -23.79 -9.26 -4.89
N PHE A 61 -23.83 -9.19 -3.56
CA PHE A 61 -22.92 -9.90 -2.66
C PHE A 61 -23.53 -11.21 -2.11
N GLN A 62 -24.78 -11.52 -2.44
CA GLN A 62 -25.43 -12.75 -1.99
C GLN A 62 -24.71 -13.99 -2.54
N GLY A 63 -24.37 -14.93 -1.66
CA GLY A 63 -23.66 -16.16 -1.98
C GLY A 63 -22.18 -15.95 -2.32
N ARG A 64 -21.67 -14.71 -2.28
CA ARG A 64 -20.30 -14.37 -2.67
C ARG A 64 -19.40 -14.35 -1.44
N HIS A 65 -18.16 -14.80 -1.60
CA HIS A 65 -17.12 -14.79 -0.57
C HIS A 65 -15.87 -14.05 -1.09
N PRO A 66 -14.91 -13.68 -0.22
CA PRO A 66 -13.73 -12.96 -0.70
C PRO A 66 -12.97 -13.72 -1.79
N SER A 67 -12.90 -15.05 -1.71
CA SER A 67 -12.31 -15.92 -2.75
C SER A 67 -12.87 -15.69 -4.17
N ASP A 68 -14.10 -15.19 -4.34
CA ASP A 68 -14.66 -14.85 -5.64
C ASP A 68 -14.06 -13.58 -6.26
N PHE A 69 -13.25 -12.84 -5.49
CA PHE A 69 -12.61 -11.58 -5.88
C PHE A 69 -11.08 -11.67 -5.80
N LEU A 70 -10.51 -12.73 -5.22
CA LEU A 70 -9.06 -12.92 -5.11
C LEU A 70 -8.48 -13.55 -6.38
N VAL A 71 -7.19 -13.31 -6.61
CA VAL A 71 -6.44 -13.97 -7.68
C VAL A 71 -6.34 -15.47 -7.39
N SER A 72 -6.75 -16.31 -8.35
CA SER A 72 -6.78 -17.77 -8.20
C SER A 72 -5.38 -18.42 -8.20
N LYS A 73 -4.42 -17.77 -8.84
CA LYS A 73 -3.00 -18.17 -8.89
C LYS A 73 -2.13 -16.98 -8.51
N PRO A 74 -2.00 -16.67 -7.21
CA PRO A 74 -1.16 -15.55 -6.76
C PRO A 74 0.29 -15.74 -7.23
N PRO A 75 0.98 -14.69 -7.69
CA PRO A 75 2.38 -14.78 -8.05
C PRO A 75 3.24 -15.00 -6.80
N SER A 76 4.37 -15.70 -6.95
CA SER A 76 5.34 -15.88 -5.86
C SER A 76 6.30 -14.69 -5.72
N SER A 77 6.25 -13.71 -6.62
CA SER A 77 7.08 -12.51 -6.57
C SER A 77 6.32 -11.32 -7.14
N LEU A 78 6.54 -10.13 -6.57
CA LEU A 78 5.87 -8.88 -6.94
C LEU A 78 6.89 -7.77 -7.18
N PRO A 79 6.65 -6.86 -8.14
CA PRO A 79 7.36 -5.57 -8.17
C PRO A 79 7.23 -4.85 -6.83
N ALA A 80 8.31 -4.23 -6.39
CA ALA A 80 8.36 -3.44 -5.17
C ALA A 80 8.42 -1.95 -5.52
N TRP A 81 7.52 -1.17 -4.93
CA TRP A 81 7.57 0.28 -5.01
C TRP A 81 8.52 0.84 -3.96
N HIS A 82 9.34 1.79 -4.38
CA HIS A 82 10.22 2.57 -3.51
C HIS A 82 9.67 3.98 -3.33
N LEU A 83 9.66 4.47 -2.09
CA LEU A 83 9.28 5.84 -1.79
C LEU A 83 10.44 6.80 -2.08
N VAL A 84 10.17 7.86 -2.82
CA VAL A 84 11.05 9.02 -2.97
C VAL A 84 10.43 10.15 -2.15
N GLY A 85 10.93 10.33 -0.93
CA GLY A 85 10.49 11.36 0.00
C GLY A 85 10.76 12.77 -0.52
N GLY A 86 10.01 13.75 0.02
CA GLY A 86 10.18 15.16 -0.39
C GLY A 86 11.52 15.79 0.03
N MET A 87 12.27 15.12 0.91
CA MET A 87 13.60 15.54 1.35
C MET A 87 14.70 14.58 0.87
N ASP A 88 14.34 13.53 0.14
CA ASP A 88 15.31 12.52 -0.30
C ASP A 88 16.16 13.10 -1.44
N PRO A 89 17.50 13.00 -1.37
CA PRO A 89 18.37 13.41 -2.46
C PRO A 89 18.07 12.64 -3.75
N VAL A 90 17.87 13.35 -4.86
CA VAL A 90 17.66 12.74 -6.19
C VAL A 90 18.92 12.84 -7.03
N THR A 91 19.66 13.94 -6.92
CA THR A 91 20.93 14.14 -7.61
C THR A 91 22.04 14.47 -6.62
N GLN A 92 23.29 14.43 -7.11
CA GLN A 92 24.46 14.85 -6.35
C GLN A 92 24.40 16.32 -5.90
N GLY A 93 23.62 17.16 -6.59
CA GLY A 93 23.44 18.57 -6.23
C GLY A 93 22.60 18.78 -4.97
N ASP A 94 21.85 17.76 -4.53
CA ASP A 94 21.01 17.82 -3.32
C ASP A 94 21.82 17.55 -2.05
N LEU A 95 23.08 17.10 -2.18
CA LEU A 95 23.92 16.73 -1.06
C LEU A 95 24.47 17.96 -0.33
N THR A 96 24.40 17.92 1.00
CA THR A 96 24.91 18.94 1.92
C THR A 96 26.24 18.54 2.55
N GLY A 97 26.61 17.26 2.49
CA GLY A 97 27.78 16.70 3.19
C GLY A 97 27.51 16.26 4.62
N GLU A 98 26.25 16.31 5.07
CA GLU A 98 25.80 15.84 6.39
C GLU A 98 25.10 14.47 6.32
N GLU A 99 25.21 13.76 5.20
CA GLU A 99 24.54 12.49 4.99
C GLU A 99 25.12 11.37 5.84
N PRO A 100 24.30 10.37 6.24
CA PRO A 100 24.76 9.28 7.08
C PRO A 100 25.78 8.39 6.37
N GLU A 101 26.85 8.01 7.08
CA GLU A 101 27.82 7.00 6.65
C GLU A 101 27.42 5.59 7.13
N ASP A 102 26.17 5.18 6.85
CA ASP A 102 25.60 3.91 7.32
C ASP A 102 25.71 2.76 6.30
N GLY A 103 26.26 3.04 5.12
CA GLY A 103 26.44 2.06 4.03
C GLY A 103 25.23 1.88 3.13
N HIS A 104 24.16 2.63 3.33
CA HIS A 104 23.05 2.71 2.37
C HIS A 104 23.30 3.81 1.32
N PRO A 105 22.72 3.68 0.11
CA PRO A 105 22.74 4.75 -0.87
C PRO A 105 22.07 6.01 -0.34
N VAL A 106 22.52 7.14 -0.84
CA VAL A 106 21.99 8.45 -0.46
C VAL A 106 21.10 9.00 -1.57
N ILE A 107 21.62 9.04 -2.80
CA ILE A 107 20.87 9.55 -3.95
C ILE A 107 20.01 8.48 -4.61
N LEU A 108 18.87 8.89 -5.19
CA LEU A 108 17.93 7.99 -5.86
C LEU A 108 18.59 7.08 -6.91
N GLY A 109 19.51 7.62 -7.72
CA GLY A 109 20.19 6.85 -8.77
C GLY A 109 20.90 5.59 -8.24
N ASP A 110 21.49 5.68 -7.05
CA ASP A 110 22.24 4.59 -6.43
C ASP A 110 21.29 3.58 -5.77
N TRP A 111 20.14 4.03 -5.24
CA TRP A 111 19.07 3.13 -4.80
C TRP A 111 18.50 2.31 -5.96
N ILE A 112 18.28 2.93 -7.12
CA ILE A 112 17.78 2.23 -8.32
C ILE A 112 18.76 1.14 -8.73
N GLU A 113 20.06 1.44 -8.79
CA GLU A 113 21.08 0.45 -9.17
C GLU A 113 21.23 -0.67 -8.15
N ARG A 114 21.28 -0.35 -6.85
CA ARG A 114 21.52 -1.35 -5.80
C ARG A 114 20.40 -2.37 -5.70
N ASP A 115 19.14 -1.91 -5.81
CA ASP A 115 17.96 -2.74 -5.57
C ASP A 115 17.26 -3.17 -6.87
N GLY A 116 17.70 -2.67 -8.04
CA GLY A 116 17.09 -2.92 -9.34
C GLY A 116 15.70 -2.30 -9.49
N LEU A 117 15.45 -1.15 -8.85
CA LEU A 117 14.10 -0.58 -8.71
C LEU A 117 13.45 -0.28 -10.06
N GLN A 118 12.19 -0.69 -10.22
CA GLN A 118 11.40 -0.43 -11.44
C GLN A 118 10.14 0.41 -11.20
N CYS A 119 9.76 0.66 -9.95
CA CYS A 119 8.55 1.39 -9.57
C CYS A 119 8.88 2.39 -8.46
N LEU A 120 8.59 3.68 -8.67
CA LEU A 120 8.89 4.74 -7.71
C LEU A 120 7.66 5.56 -7.36
N LYS A 121 7.45 5.83 -6.07
CA LYS A 121 6.39 6.70 -5.55
C LYS A 121 6.95 8.03 -5.11
N ILE A 122 6.53 9.11 -5.76
CA ILE A 122 7.06 10.45 -5.55
C ILE A 122 6.18 11.19 -4.54
N LYS A 123 6.73 11.52 -3.38
CA LYS A 123 6.06 12.36 -2.39
C LYS A 123 6.16 13.83 -2.78
N LEU A 124 5.01 14.49 -2.80
CA LEU A 124 4.82 15.88 -3.16
C LEU A 124 4.26 16.70 -1.99
N ARG A 125 4.35 18.02 -2.08
CA ARG A 125 3.86 18.93 -1.03
C ARG A 125 2.37 19.19 -1.15
N GLY A 126 1.86 19.31 -2.38
CA GLY A 126 0.46 19.65 -2.71
C GLY A 126 0.07 21.12 -2.48
N ASN A 127 1.02 21.98 -2.11
CA ASN A 127 0.79 23.39 -1.84
C ASN A 127 1.83 24.33 -2.46
N ASP A 128 2.76 23.80 -3.25
CA ASP A 128 3.83 24.54 -3.92
C ASP A 128 3.98 24.01 -5.34
N PHE A 129 3.26 24.63 -6.27
CA PHE A 129 3.08 24.12 -7.63
C PHE A 129 4.40 23.93 -8.37
N GLU A 130 5.28 24.93 -8.34
CA GLU A 130 6.55 24.86 -9.05
C GLU A 130 7.48 23.84 -8.39
N TRP A 131 7.48 23.72 -7.06
CA TRP A 131 8.26 22.68 -6.40
C TRP A 131 7.75 21.27 -6.77
N ASP A 132 6.43 21.04 -6.72
CA ASP A 132 5.84 19.73 -7.04
C ASP A 132 6.09 19.33 -8.49
N PHE A 133 5.91 20.27 -9.42
CA PHE A 133 6.16 20.04 -10.84
C PHE A 133 7.65 19.74 -11.10
N ASN A 134 8.56 20.55 -10.56
CA ASN A 134 10.00 20.32 -10.73
C ASN A 134 10.44 19.00 -10.10
N ARG A 135 9.87 18.61 -8.96
CA ARG A 135 10.15 17.33 -8.31
C ARG A 135 9.75 16.14 -9.18
N LEU A 136 8.56 16.20 -9.80
CA LEU A 136 8.09 15.17 -10.74
C LEU A 136 9.02 15.06 -11.95
N VAL A 137 9.45 16.20 -12.51
CA VAL A 137 10.35 16.23 -13.67
C VAL A 137 11.71 15.65 -13.30
N GLU A 138 12.32 16.11 -12.20
CA GLU A 138 13.66 15.68 -11.78
C GLU A 138 13.72 14.17 -11.52
N VAL A 139 12.78 13.64 -10.73
CA VAL A 139 12.69 12.19 -10.48
C VAL A 139 12.40 11.44 -11.77
N GLY A 140 11.51 11.96 -12.62
CA GLY A 140 11.17 11.35 -13.89
C GLY A 140 12.35 11.28 -14.87
N GLU A 141 13.20 12.29 -14.92
CA GLU A 141 14.40 12.29 -15.75
C GLU A 141 15.45 11.29 -15.26
N VAL A 142 15.68 11.21 -13.94
CA VAL A 142 16.54 10.16 -13.36
C VAL A 142 15.98 8.77 -13.71
N SER A 143 14.67 8.60 -13.58
CA SER A 143 13.95 7.36 -13.87
C SER A 143 14.10 6.93 -15.33
N ILE A 144 14.00 7.87 -16.29
CA ILE A 144 14.23 7.59 -17.71
C ILE A 144 15.67 7.14 -17.94
N ARG A 145 16.67 7.84 -17.38
CA ARG A 145 18.08 7.49 -17.55
C ARG A 145 18.44 6.13 -16.95
N LYS A 146 17.74 5.74 -15.88
CA LYS A 146 17.94 4.47 -15.16
C LYS A 146 16.95 3.37 -15.58
N GLU A 147 16.17 3.60 -16.63
CA GLU A 147 15.23 2.62 -17.20
C GLU A 147 14.19 2.08 -16.19
N VAL A 148 13.73 2.94 -15.29
CA VAL A 148 12.57 2.68 -14.41
C VAL A 148 11.30 2.66 -15.25
N ASP A 149 10.37 1.76 -14.93
CA ASP A 149 9.14 1.59 -15.71
C ASP A 149 8.02 2.54 -15.28
N TRP A 150 7.76 2.63 -13.97
CA TRP A 150 6.56 3.28 -13.44
C TRP A 150 6.83 4.27 -12.32
N LEU A 151 6.03 5.33 -12.33
CA LEU A 151 5.98 6.38 -11.31
C LEU A 151 4.57 6.49 -10.72
N SER A 152 4.46 6.96 -9.49
CA SER A 152 3.22 7.47 -8.90
C SER A 152 3.48 8.80 -8.20
N ALA A 153 2.44 9.62 -8.07
CA ALA A 153 2.51 10.95 -7.45
C ALA A 153 1.57 11.01 -6.26
N ASP A 154 2.07 11.44 -5.11
CA ASP A 154 1.35 11.46 -3.84
C ASP A 154 1.45 12.84 -3.21
N PHE A 155 0.35 13.60 -3.15
CA PHE A 155 0.33 15.01 -2.74
C PHE A 155 0.01 15.24 -1.26
N ASN A 156 0.20 14.23 -0.39
CA ASN A 156 0.13 14.40 1.07
C ASN A 156 -1.18 15.02 1.60
N CYS A 157 -2.33 14.79 0.95
CA CYS A 157 -3.65 15.27 1.38
C CYS A 157 -3.82 16.81 1.50
N THR A 158 -2.94 17.63 0.95
CA THR A 158 -2.96 19.09 1.19
C THR A 158 -3.68 19.90 0.10
N VAL A 159 -3.91 19.30 -1.07
CA VAL A 159 -4.53 19.98 -2.22
C VAL A 159 -6.01 20.21 -1.93
N THR A 160 -6.50 21.44 -2.13
CA THR A 160 -7.92 21.77 -1.90
C THR A 160 -8.75 21.82 -3.17
N GLU A 161 -8.12 22.03 -4.33
CA GLU A 161 -8.82 22.24 -5.61
C GLU A 161 -8.31 21.25 -6.68
N PRO A 162 -9.20 20.53 -7.40
CA PRO A 162 -8.81 19.60 -8.46
C PRO A 162 -7.95 20.21 -9.57
N GLU A 163 -8.14 21.51 -9.82
CA GLU A 163 -7.41 22.23 -10.86
C GLU A 163 -5.89 22.24 -10.64
N TYR A 164 -5.43 22.22 -9.38
CA TYR A 164 -4.02 22.13 -9.05
C TYR A 164 -3.38 20.87 -9.64
N VAL A 165 -4.02 19.71 -9.44
CA VAL A 165 -3.54 18.42 -9.97
C VAL A 165 -3.71 18.37 -11.48
N ASN A 166 -4.84 18.86 -12.01
CA ASN A 166 -5.10 18.90 -13.45
C ASN A 166 -4.00 19.64 -14.20
N GLN A 167 -3.60 20.82 -13.72
CA GLN A 167 -2.57 21.64 -14.35
C GLN A 167 -1.20 20.97 -14.34
N ILE A 168 -0.83 20.29 -13.25
CA ILE A 168 0.42 19.51 -13.19
C ILE A 168 0.39 18.38 -14.22
N LEU A 169 -0.70 17.61 -14.28
CA LEU A 169 -0.84 16.49 -15.21
C LEU A 169 -0.87 16.95 -16.68
N ASP A 170 -1.60 18.02 -16.99
CA ASP A 170 -1.67 18.59 -18.34
C ASP A 170 -0.32 19.15 -18.78
N ARG A 171 0.37 19.88 -17.89
CA ARG A 171 1.71 20.40 -18.18
C ARG A 171 2.71 19.28 -18.38
N LEU A 172 2.69 18.23 -17.55
CA LEU A 172 3.53 17.04 -17.77
C LEU A 172 3.22 16.35 -19.09
N ARG A 173 1.93 16.23 -19.48
CA ARG A 173 1.56 15.65 -20.78
C ARG A 173 2.17 16.45 -21.93
N ASP A 174 2.10 17.77 -21.87
CA ASP A 174 2.47 18.65 -22.98
C ASP A 174 3.99 18.87 -23.06
N GLU A 175 4.66 19.04 -21.93
CA GLU A 175 6.11 19.35 -21.87
C GLU A 175 6.98 18.09 -21.68
N TYR A 176 6.50 17.07 -20.94
CA TYR A 176 7.25 15.86 -20.57
C TYR A 176 6.44 14.57 -20.83
N PRO A 177 5.99 14.29 -22.07
CA PRO A 177 5.04 13.22 -22.37
C PRO A 177 5.51 11.82 -21.94
N ARG A 178 6.84 11.57 -21.92
CA ARG A 178 7.40 10.31 -21.41
C ARG A 178 7.16 10.16 -19.90
N ILE A 179 7.44 11.20 -19.11
CA ILE A 179 7.23 11.19 -17.65
C ILE A 179 5.74 11.07 -17.34
N HIS A 180 4.89 11.83 -18.05
CA HIS A 180 3.44 11.66 -17.98
C HIS A 180 3.00 10.23 -18.29
N GLY A 181 3.60 9.59 -19.31
CA GLY A 181 3.33 8.18 -19.65
C GLY A 181 3.73 7.19 -18.56
N MET A 182 4.85 7.45 -17.86
CA MET A 182 5.34 6.64 -16.74
C MET A 182 4.51 6.82 -15.46
N LEU A 183 3.84 7.96 -15.29
CA LEU A 183 2.98 8.20 -14.13
C LEU A 183 1.73 7.30 -14.21
N LEU A 184 1.76 6.19 -13.48
CA LEU A 184 0.76 5.13 -13.52
C LEU A 184 -0.54 5.55 -12.83
N TYR A 185 -0.42 6.25 -11.70
CA TYR A 185 -1.55 6.74 -10.93
C TYR A 185 -1.17 7.95 -10.06
N VAL A 186 -2.18 8.67 -9.60
CA VAL A 186 -2.09 9.72 -8.57
C VAL A 186 -2.72 9.21 -7.28
N GLU A 187 -2.09 9.51 -6.16
CA GLU A 187 -2.47 9.08 -4.81
C GLU A 187 -2.89 10.27 -3.96
N GLN A 188 -4.04 10.11 -3.30
CA GLN A 188 -4.59 10.95 -2.25
C GLN A 188 -4.10 12.42 -2.22
N PRO A 189 -4.45 13.24 -3.23
CA PRO A 189 -4.05 14.63 -3.20
C PRO A 189 -4.87 15.48 -2.23
N PHE A 190 -6.13 15.09 -2.01
CA PHE A 190 -7.11 15.86 -1.25
C PHE A 190 -7.20 15.42 0.22
N PRO A 191 -7.75 16.27 1.12
CA PRO A 191 -7.96 15.95 2.52
C PRO A 191 -8.63 14.59 2.74
N TYR A 192 -8.12 13.81 3.70
CA TYR A 192 -8.54 12.43 3.90
C TYR A 192 -10.00 12.28 4.38
N ASP A 193 -10.56 13.30 5.05
CA ASP A 193 -11.94 13.31 5.54
C ASP A 193 -12.91 13.64 4.39
N LEU A 194 -13.30 12.60 3.64
CA LEU A 194 -14.23 12.69 2.50
C LEU A 194 -15.64 13.12 2.89
N GLU A 195 -16.08 12.78 4.11
CA GLU A 195 -17.43 13.14 4.55
C GLU A 195 -17.57 14.65 4.68
N ARG A 196 -16.52 15.31 5.18
CA ARG A 196 -16.41 16.77 5.24
C ARG A 196 -16.02 17.40 3.91
N ASN A 197 -15.13 16.75 3.14
CA ASN A 197 -14.54 17.30 1.92
C ASN A 197 -14.99 16.49 0.69
N ARG A 198 -16.24 16.71 0.27
CA ARG A 198 -16.85 16.03 -0.89
C ARG A 198 -16.47 16.69 -2.22
N ILE A 199 -15.17 16.71 -2.50
CA ILE A 199 -14.61 17.31 -3.72
C ILE A 199 -14.94 16.40 -4.91
N ASP A 200 -15.46 16.98 -6.00
CA ASP A 200 -15.63 16.27 -7.28
C ASP A 200 -14.27 16.14 -7.97
N VAL A 201 -13.78 14.91 -8.12
CA VAL A 201 -12.46 14.59 -8.65
C VAL A 201 -12.52 13.92 -10.02
N HIS A 202 -13.68 13.90 -10.69
CA HIS A 202 -13.83 13.29 -12.01
C HIS A 202 -12.86 13.89 -13.04
N SER A 203 -12.59 15.19 -12.95
CA SER A 203 -11.65 15.86 -13.84
C SER A 203 -10.21 15.32 -13.71
N VAL A 204 -9.80 14.94 -12.50
CA VAL A 204 -8.49 14.33 -12.25
C VAL A 204 -8.47 12.89 -12.76
N SER A 205 -9.50 12.11 -12.40
CA SER A 205 -9.64 10.71 -12.83
C SER A 205 -9.75 10.52 -14.34
N ALA A 206 -10.24 11.54 -15.06
CA ALA A 206 -10.26 11.56 -16.53
C ALA A 206 -8.85 11.64 -17.16
N ARG A 207 -7.85 12.10 -16.39
CA ARG A 207 -6.44 12.21 -16.83
C ARG A 207 -5.63 11.00 -16.41
N LYS A 208 -5.74 10.60 -15.14
CA LYS A 208 -4.99 9.47 -14.55
C LYS A 208 -5.83 8.74 -13.51
N PRO A 209 -5.64 7.42 -13.33
CA PRO A 209 -6.20 6.71 -12.19
C PRO A 209 -5.88 7.43 -10.88
N LEU A 210 -6.88 7.56 -10.01
CA LEU A 210 -6.81 8.32 -8.78
C LEU A 210 -7.17 7.43 -7.59
N PHE A 211 -6.21 7.26 -6.70
CA PHE A 211 -6.24 6.29 -5.61
C PHE A 211 -6.49 6.95 -4.26
N MET A 212 -7.54 6.50 -3.59
CA MET A 212 -7.81 6.85 -2.20
C MET A 212 -6.85 6.08 -1.28
N ASP A 213 -6.20 6.74 -0.34
CA ASP A 213 -5.40 6.11 0.71
C ASP A 213 -5.95 6.38 2.11
N GLU A 214 -5.57 7.48 2.77
CA GLU A 214 -5.96 7.77 4.15
C GLU A 214 -7.50 7.79 4.32
N SER A 215 -8.18 8.19 3.25
CA SER A 215 -9.63 8.15 3.11
C SER A 215 -10.26 6.75 3.07
N ALA A 216 -9.52 5.72 2.68
CA ALA A 216 -10.03 4.37 2.42
C ALA A 216 -9.75 3.40 3.58
N HIS A 217 -10.43 3.59 4.71
CA HIS A 217 -10.35 2.67 5.86
C HIS A 217 -11.66 1.91 6.13
N ASP A 218 -12.75 2.24 5.42
CA ASP A 218 -14.04 1.52 5.42
C ASP A 218 -14.55 1.46 3.96
N TRP A 219 -15.12 0.33 3.55
CA TRP A 219 -15.74 0.18 2.24
C TRP A 219 -16.85 1.21 1.99
N ARG A 220 -17.52 1.71 3.04
CA ARG A 220 -18.51 2.78 2.92
C ARG A 220 -17.90 4.09 2.43
N LEU A 221 -16.67 4.39 2.85
CA LEU A 221 -15.91 5.54 2.36
C LEU A 221 -15.41 5.29 0.94
N VAL A 222 -15.02 4.05 0.61
CA VAL A 222 -14.73 3.66 -0.78
C VAL A 222 -15.94 3.90 -1.69
N ARG A 223 -17.15 3.55 -1.23
CA ARG A 223 -18.40 3.84 -1.94
C ARG A 223 -18.59 5.34 -2.17
N LEU A 224 -18.43 6.15 -1.13
CA LEU A 224 -18.53 7.61 -1.24
C LEU A 224 -17.45 8.19 -2.20
N GLY A 225 -16.21 7.72 -2.10
CA GLY A 225 -15.14 8.13 -3.01
C GLY A 225 -15.48 7.80 -4.47
N ARG A 226 -16.01 6.61 -4.74
CA ARG A 226 -16.45 6.25 -6.09
C ARG A 226 -17.51 7.22 -6.64
N GLU A 227 -18.46 7.65 -5.81
CA GLU A 227 -19.47 8.65 -6.20
C GLU A 227 -18.84 10.02 -6.53
N LEU A 228 -17.73 10.36 -5.88
CA LEU A 228 -17.00 11.61 -6.11
C LEU A 228 -16.00 11.54 -7.29
N GLY A 229 -15.86 10.38 -7.92
CA GLY A 229 -15.02 10.18 -9.10
C GLY A 229 -13.68 9.51 -8.83
N TRP A 230 -13.40 9.02 -7.62
CA TRP A 230 -12.21 8.22 -7.35
C TRP A 230 -12.30 6.87 -8.07
N THR A 231 -11.17 6.39 -8.59
CA THR A 231 -11.12 5.21 -9.47
C THR A 231 -10.31 4.05 -8.91
N GLY A 232 -9.53 4.29 -7.86
CA GLY A 232 -8.72 3.27 -7.20
C GLY A 232 -8.71 3.39 -5.68
N VAL A 233 -8.28 2.31 -5.04
CA VAL A 233 -8.20 2.18 -3.57
C VAL A 233 -6.84 1.63 -3.18
N ALA A 234 -6.18 2.30 -2.24
CA ALA A 234 -5.00 1.80 -1.57
C ALA A 234 -5.40 0.98 -0.33
N LEU A 235 -5.03 -0.30 -0.34
CA LEU A 235 -5.29 -1.24 0.75
C LEU A 235 -4.05 -1.37 1.62
N LYS A 236 -4.25 -1.43 2.94
CA LYS A 236 -3.16 -1.57 3.92
C LYS A 236 -3.59 -2.52 5.04
N THR A 237 -2.79 -3.55 5.30
CA THR A 237 -3.05 -4.47 6.43
C THR A 237 -2.86 -3.80 7.78
N CYS A 238 -2.06 -2.73 7.86
CA CYS A 238 -1.90 -1.91 9.07
C CYS A 238 -3.17 -1.13 9.45
N LYS A 239 -4.18 -1.02 8.57
CA LYS A 239 -5.53 -0.56 8.94
C LYS A 239 -6.37 -1.72 9.49
N THR A 240 -6.26 -2.89 8.87
CA THR A 240 -6.67 -4.24 9.30
C THR A 240 -6.66 -5.16 8.06
N GLN A 241 -6.44 -6.46 8.23
CA GLN A 241 -6.65 -7.46 7.18
C GLN A 241 -8.14 -7.54 6.81
N THR A 242 -9.02 -7.57 7.81
CA THR A 242 -10.48 -7.61 7.58
C THR A 242 -10.97 -6.43 6.75
N GLY A 243 -10.62 -5.19 7.15
CA GLY A 243 -11.03 -3.98 6.44
C GLY A 243 -10.48 -3.92 5.02
N ALA A 244 -9.24 -4.36 4.82
CA ALA A 244 -8.63 -4.46 3.49
C ALA A 244 -9.37 -5.46 2.59
N LEU A 245 -9.75 -6.64 3.10
CA LEU A 245 -10.49 -7.65 2.33
C LEU A 245 -11.90 -7.19 1.95
N LEU A 246 -12.63 -6.57 2.89
CA LEU A 246 -13.96 -6.02 2.60
C LEU A 246 -13.90 -4.91 1.55
N SER A 247 -12.91 -4.02 1.66
CA SER A 247 -12.69 -2.94 0.70
C SER A 247 -12.26 -3.48 -0.67
N LEU A 248 -11.40 -4.51 -0.72
CA LEU A 248 -11.01 -5.24 -1.93
C LEU A 248 -12.23 -5.81 -2.66
N CYS A 249 -13.08 -6.56 -1.94
CA CYS A 249 -14.25 -7.20 -2.53
C CYS A 249 -15.23 -6.15 -3.07
N TRP A 250 -15.47 -5.10 -2.29
CA TRP A 250 -16.35 -4.02 -2.69
C TRP A 250 -15.81 -3.28 -3.93
N ALA A 251 -14.55 -2.87 -3.91
CA ALA A 251 -13.90 -2.15 -5.01
C ALA A 251 -13.91 -2.97 -6.30
N LYS A 252 -13.52 -4.25 -6.26
CA LYS A 252 -13.54 -5.13 -7.43
C LYS A 252 -14.93 -5.35 -7.99
N ALA A 253 -15.93 -5.54 -7.14
CA ALA A 253 -17.31 -5.69 -7.58
C ALA A 253 -17.81 -4.47 -8.38
N HIS A 254 -17.25 -3.29 -8.11
CA HIS A 254 -17.63 -2.03 -8.74
C HIS A 254 -16.61 -1.52 -9.78
N GLY A 255 -15.67 -2.37 -10.20
CA GLY A 255 -14.70 -2.08 -11.27
C GLY A 255 -13.59 -1.10 -10.88
N MET A 256 -13.35 -0.88 -9.59
CA MET A 256 -12.26 -0.02 -9.12
C MET A 256 -10.94 -0.79 -9.10
N THR A 257 -9.84 -0.06 -9.32
CA THR A 257 -8.49 -0.64 -9.28
C THR A 257 -7.94 -0.65 -7.85
N LEU A 258 -7.05 -1.59 -7.55
CA LEU A 258 -6.47 -1.75 -6.22
C LEU A 258 -4.96 -1.56 -6.26
N MET A 259 -4.41 -0.97 -5.21
CA MET A 259 -2.98 -0.91 -4.96
C MET A 259 -2.75 -1.31 -3.51
N VAL A 260 -1.76 -2.13 -3.22
CA VAL A 260 -1.41 -2.48 -1.84
C VAL A 260 -0.23 -1.64 -1.40
N GLN A 261 -0.48 -0.77 -0.43
CA GLN A 261 0.41 0.32 -0.04
C GLN A 261 0.85 0.22 1.40
N ASP A 262 2.03 0.73 1.69
CA ASP A 262 2.66 0.53 2.98
C ASP A 262 2.39 1.70 3.94
N LEU A 263 2.50 1.43 5.23
CA LEU A 263 2.76 2.45 6.26
C LEU A 263 4.01 2.04 7.04
N THR A 264 4.97 1.50 6.31
CA THR A 264 6.21 0.91 6.81
C THR A 264 5.94 -0.27 7.73
N ASN A 265 5.74 -1.46 7.16
CA ASN A 265 5.48 -2.72 7.87
C ASN A 265 6.77 -3.54 8.10
N PRO A 266 7.50 -3.39 9.23
CA PRO A 266 8.68 -4.20 9.54
C PRO A 266 8.30 -5.56 10.15
N MET A 267 9.30 -6.41 10.36
CA MET A 267 9.18 -7.71 11.04
C MET A 267 8.06 -8.54 10.39
N LEU A 268 7.25 -9.24 11.19
CA LEU A 268 6.17 -10.07 10.69
C LEU A 268 5.09 -9.29 9.90
N ALA A 269 4.94 -7.97 10.09
CA ALA A 269 3.88 -7.20 9.43
C ALA A 269 4.03 -7.14 7.89
N GLN A 270 5.25 -7.28 7.37
CA GLN A 270 5.54 -7.36 5.93
C GLN A 270 4.84 -8.56 5.26
N ILE A 271 4.76 -9.69 5.95
CA ILE A 271 4.29 -10.96 5.38
C ILE A 271 2.78 -10.93 5.01
N PRO A 272 1.83 -10.52 5.88
CA PRO A 272 0.43 -10.39 5.49
C PRO A 272 0.23 -9.27 4.47
N HIS A 273 1.02 -8.18 4.54
CA HIS A 273 0.97 -7.07 3.58
C HIS A 273 1.29 -7.51 2.15
N VAL A 274 2.40 -8.21 1.95
CA VAL A 274 2.80 -8.71 0.62
C VAL A 274 1.88 -9.83 0.13
N GLN A 275 1.34 -10.67 1.03
CA GLN A 275 0.32 -11.66 0.65
C GLN A 275 -0.98 -11.01 0.20
N LEU A 276 -1.43 -9.93 0.86
CA LEU A 276 -2.57 -9.16 0.39
C LEU A 276 -2.34 -8.68 -1.04
N ALA A 277 -1.17 -8.12 -1.34
CA ALA A 277 -0.81 -7.71 -2.69
C ALA A 277 -0.85 -8.85 -3.71
N ALA A 278 -0.32 -10.02 -3.36
CA ALA A 278 -0.29 -11.19 -4.25
C ALA A 278 -1.69 -11.71 -4.60
N HIS A 279 -2.65 -11.55 -3.69
CA HIS A 279 -4.03 -12.00 -3.87
C HIS A 279 -4.99 -10.90 -4.35
N ALA A 280 -4.61 -9.62 -4.24
CA ALA A 280 -5.50 -8.49 -4.51
C ALA A 280 -5.64 -8.11 -5.99
N ASP A 281 -4.78 -8.61 -6.89
CA ASP A 281 -4.67 -8.09 -8.27
C ASP A 281 -4.28 -6.59 -8.27
N THR A 282 -3.25 -6.30 -7.48
CA THR A 282 -2.71 -4.95 -7.27
C THR A 282 -2.10 -4.37 -8.55
N ILE A 283 -2.29 -3.06 -8.78
CA ILE A 283 -1.73 -2.35 -9.93
C ILE A 283 -0.21 -2.24 -9.78
N CYS A 284 0.49 -3.14 -10.47
CA CYS A 284 1.95 -3.18 -10.55
C CYS A 284 2.67 -3.42 -9.20
N GLY A 285 2.28 -4.45 -8.45
CA GLY A 285 3.06 -4.90 -7.28
C GLY A 285 2.67 -4.20 -5.97
N VAL A 286 3.65 -3.97 -5.10
CA VAL A 286 3.40 -3.62 -3.69
C VAL A 286 4.40 -2.58 -3.17
N GLU A 287 3.94 -1.65 -2.36
CA GLU A 287 4.83 -0.73 -1.64
C GLU A 287 5.48 -1.44 -0.44
N THR A 288 6.79 -1.28 -0.28
CA THR A 288 7.55 -1.91 0.81
C THR A 288 8.62 -0.96 1.34
N ASN A 289 8.28 -0.21 2.39
CA ASN A 289 9.07 0.92 2.90
C ASN A 289 10.00 0.51 4.04
N ALA A 290 9.74 -0.60 4.73
CA ALA A 290 10.54 -1.03 5.88
C ALA A 290 12.03 -1.24 5.54
N MET A 291 12.34 -1.71 4.33
CA MET A 291 13.72 -1.90 3.87
C MET A 291 14.46 -0.58 3.61
N GLN A 292 13.73 0.53 3.48
CA GLN A 292 14.27 1.87 3.30
C GLN A 292 14.44 2.56 4.65
N PHE A 293 13.40 2.57 5.49
CA PHE A 293 13.39 3.36 6.74
C PHE A 293 13.86 2.60 7.98
N TYR A 294 13.71 1.27 7.99
CA TYR A 294 14.12 0.41 9.12
C TYR A 294 14.79 -0.88 8.62
N PRO A 295 15.87 -0.78 7.82
CA PRO A 295 16.48 -1.92 7.13
C PRO A 295 16.87 -3.06 8.08
N GLU A 296 17.34 -2.72 9.28
CA GLU A 296 17.78 -3.71 10.27
C GLU A 296 16.64 -4.30 11.10
N ALA A 297 15.47 -3.63 11.16
CA ALA A 297 14.39 -4.00 12.07
C ALA A 297 13.85 -5.40 11.82
N SER A 298 14.02 -5.93 10.60
CA SER A 298 13.55 -7.26 10.18
C SER A 298 14.68 -8.30 10.01
N SER A 299 15.88 -8.04 10.54
CA SER A 299 17.06 -8.91 10.32
C SER A 299 16.85 -10.39 10.70
N PRO A 300 16.18 -10.73 11.81
CA PRO A 300 15.80 -12.12 12.12
C PRO A 300 14.89 -12.75 11.06
N GLU A 301 13.83 -12.06 10.62
CA GLU A 301 12.87 -12.55 9.63
C GLU A 301 13.53 -12.71 8.26
N ALA A 302 14.43 -11.78 7.89
CA ALA A 302 15.19 -11.82 6.65
C ALA A 302 16.10 -13.05 6.53
N LYS A 303 16.51 -13.69 7.64
CA LYS A 303 17.27 -14.95 7.61
C LYS A 303 16.41 -16.13 7.17
N VAL A 304 15.10 -16.08 7.42
CA VAL A 304 14.13 -17.14 7.08
C VAL A 304 13.47 -16.87 5.73
N HIS A 305 13.18 -15.59 5.45
CA HIS A 305 12.49 -15.12 4.25
C HIS A 305 13.27 -14.05 3.48
N PRO A 306 14.49 -14.32 3.00
CA PRO A 306 15.37 -13.29 2.44
C PRO A 306 14.73 -12.48 1.30
N GLY A 307 13.97 -13.14 0.42
CA GLY A 307 13.28 -12.48 -0.70
C GLY A 307 12.15 -11.54 -0.30
N LEU A 308 11.56 -11.69 0.89
CA LEU A 308 10.51 -10.79 1.39
C LEU A 308 11.04 -9.50 2.01
N TYR A 309 12.29 -9.53 2.48
CA TYR A 309 12.94 -8.47 3.26
C TYR A 309 14.12 -7.81 2.56
N ARG A 310 14.40 -8.22 1.32
CA ARG A 310 15.37 -7.59 0.44
C ARG A 310 14.81 -7.51 -0.97
N ARG A 311 14.86 -6.32 -1.56
CA ARG A 311 14.56 -6.14 -2.98
C ARG A 311 15.71 -6.69 -3.83
N SER A 312 15.36 -7.47 -4.84
CA SER A 312 16.27 -7.95 -5.88
C SER A 312 15.59 -7.77 -7.22
N ASP A 313 16.27 -7.14 -8.18
CA ASP A 313 15.73 -6.79 -9.50
C ASP A 313 14.38 -6.04 -9.39
N GLY A 314 14.24 -5.19 -8.37
CA GLY A 314 13.05 -4.38 -8.14
C GLY A 314 11.87 -5.15 -7.59
N ARG A 315 12.09 -6.34 -7.03
CA ARG A 315 11.02 -7.26 -6.59
C ARG A 315 11.20 -7.78 -5.19
N VAL A 316 10.10 -8.19 -4.58
CA VAL A 316 10.05 -9.06 -3.40
C VAL A 316 9.54 -10.44 -3.77
N ASP A 317 9.96 -11.47 -3.04
CA ASP A 317 9.66 -12.88 -3.28
C ASP A 317 9.07 -13.55 -2.03
N LEU A 318 7.91 -14.20 -2.20
CA LEU A 318 7.11 -14.85 -1.17
C LEU A 318 7.37 -16.37 -1.09
N SER A 319 8.28 -16.93 -1.91
CA SER A 319 8.39 -18.39 -2.10
C SER A 319 8.81 -19.19 -0.86
N THR A 320 9.33 -18.50 0.15
CA THR A 320 9.81 -19.08 1.41
C THR A 320 8.76 -19.17 2.50
N LEU A 321 7.53 -18.70 2.25
CA LEU A 321 6.43 -18.78 3.20
C LEU A 321 6.02 -20.23 3.46
N GLY A 322 5.59 -20.49 4.70
CA GLY A 322 5.08 -21.79 5.13
C GLY A 322 3.70 -22.14 4.53
N GLN A 323 3.22 -23.35 4.85
CA GLN A 323 1.99 -23.90 4.26
C GLN A 323 0.72 -23.59 5.06
N THR A 324 0.82 -22.98 6.24
CA THR A 324 -0.33 -22.73 7.14
C THR A 324 -0.35 -21.29 7.61
N GLY A 325 -1.55 -20.76 7.91
CA GLY A 325 -1.70 -19.36 8.31
C GLY A 325 -1.15 -18.41 7.24
N PHE A 326 -0.48 -17.35 7.65
CA PHE A 326 0.31 -16.50 6.76
C PHE A 326 1.69 -17.09 6.40
N GLY A 327 2.02 -18.29 6.89
CA GLY A 327 3.29 -18.94 6.55
C GLY A 327 4.50 -18.32 7.24
N TYR A 328 4.33 -17.74 8.43
CA TYR A 328 5.36 -16.99 9.17
C TYR A 328 6.62 -17.79 9.53
N ARG A 329 6.51 -19.11 9.74
CA ARG A 329 7.62 -19.96 10.22
C ARG A 329 8.29 -19.40 11.49
N VAL A 330 7.48 -18.94 12.45
CA VAL A 330 7.93 -18.24 13.67
C VAL A 330 9.00 -19.02 14.45
N ASP A 331 8.88 -20.34 14.53
CA ASP A 331 9.84 -21.21 15.24
C ASP A 331 11.25 -21.17 14.64
N GLU A 332 11.39 -20.77 13.38
CA GLU A 332 12.68 -20.65 12.69
C GLU A 332 13.26 -19.23 12.81
N ILE A 333 12.45 -18.24 13.18
CA ILE A 333 12.83 -16.84 13.33
C ILE A 333 13.44 -16.64 14.71
N LYS A 334 14.77 -16.46 14.76
CA LYS A 334 15.53 -16.23 16.01
C LYS A 334 15.40 -14.78 16.52
N ARG A 335 14.18 -14.35 16.82
CA ARG A 335 13.90 -13.02 17.40
C ARG A 335 13.74 -13.11 18.91
N VAL A 336 14.45 -12.24 19.62
CA VAL A 336 14.28 -12.05 21.07
C VAL A 336 13.39 -10.83 21.28
N LEU A 337 12.23 -11.04 21.91
CA LEU A 337 11.32 -9.96 22.29
C LEU A 337 11.55 -9.58 23.76
N PRO A 338 11.32 -8.31 24.16
CA PRO A 338 11.28 -7.96 25.56
C PRO A 338 10.14 -8.69 26.29
N PRO A 339 10.19 -8.78 27.63
CA PRO A 339 9.05 -9.30 28.40
C PRO A 339 7.76 -8.54 28.05
N PRO A 340 6.60 -9.22 28.01
CA PRO A 340 5.33 -8.55 27.73
C PRO A 340 5.03 -7.52 28.81
N VAL A 341 4.60 -6.33 28.41
CA VAL A 341 4.16 -5.28 29.33
C VAL A 341 2.87 -5.69 30.05
N CYS A 342 2.01 -6.45 29.36
CA CYS A 342 0.79 -7.05 29.90
C CYS A 342 0.49 -8.37 29.18
N ALA A 343 -0.17 -9.28 29.87
CA ALA A 343 -0.68 -10.54 29.33
C ALA A 343 -2.09 -10.77 29.90
N PHE A 344 -3.01 -11.23 29.05
CA PHE A 344 -4.40 -11.47 29.42
C PHE A 344 -4.79 -12.88 29.01
N GLY A 345 -5.53 -13.58 29.88
CA GLY A 345 -5.86 -15.00 29.72
C GLY A 345 -4.80 -15.92 30.32
N GLU A 346 -5.09 -17.23 30.32
CA GLU A 346 -4.12 -18.26 30.70
C GLU A 346 -3.33 -18.66 29.43
N ILE A 347 -2.04 -18.34 29.41
CA ILE A 347 -1.12 -18.85 28.39
C ILE A 347 -0.80 -20.28 28.81
N GLY A 348 -1.51 -21.24 28.20
CA GLY A 348 -1.37 -22.67 28.47
C GLY A 348 -0.02 -23.25 28.04
#